data_AF-X1SGC7-F1
#
_entry.id   AF-X1SGC7-F1
#
_cell.length_a   1.000
_cell.length_b   1.000
_cell.length_c   1.000
_cell.angle_alpha   90.00
_cell.angle_beta   90.00
_cell.angle_gamma   90.00
#
_symmetry.space_group_name_H-M   'P 1'
#
loop_
_entity.id
_entity.type
_entity.pdbx_description
1 polymer ?
#
loop_
_entity_poly.entity_id
_entity_poly.type
_entity_poly.pdbx_seq_one_letter_code
_entity_poly.pdbx_strand_id
1 'polypeptide(L)' 'MIYIFYFLFFGFLLTAIIGLLASWIDRKVTAKVQYRVGPPLLQPLIDIVKLLGKETLIPAGSSKI' A
#
# COMPACT_ATOMS: atom_id res chain seq x y z
N MET A 1 1.33 -16.64 26.02
CA MET A 1 0.75 -16.93 24.69
C MET A 1 -0.12 -15.78 24.18
N ILE A 2 -1.24 -15.45 24.86
CA ILE A 2 -2.23 -14.46 24.39
C ILE A 2 -1.64 -13.06 24.11
N TYR A 3 -0.76 -12.55 24.97
CA TYR A 3 -0.13 -11.23 24.81
C TYR A 3 0.80 -11.14 23.60
N ILE A 4 1.46 -12.25 23.23
CA ILE A 4 2.32 -12.31 22.05
C ILE A 4 1.47 -12.21 20.78
N PHE A 5 0.32 -12.90 20.76
CA PHE A 5 -0.64 -12.78 19.66
C PHE A 5 -1.17 -11.36 19.52
N TYR A 6 -1.53 -10.70 20.63
CA TYR A 6 -1.95 -9.30 20.59
C TYR A 6 -0.85 -8.38 20.06
N PHE A 7 0.38 -8.54 20.55
CA PHE A 7 1.51 -7.74 20.10
C PHE A 7 1.75 -7.89 18.59
N LEU A 8 1.73 -9.12 18.07
CA LEU A 8 1.91 -9.38 16.64
C LEU A 8 0.78 -8.79 15.80
N PHE A 9 -0.48 -8.99 16.22
CA PHE A 9 -1.63 -8.48 15.47
C PHE A 9 -1.67 -6.95 15.44
N PHE A 10 -1.53 -6.30 16.61
CA PHE A 10 -1.53 -4.84 16.69
C PHE A 10 -0.27 -4.23 16.07
N GLY A 11 0.89 -4.85 16.25
CA GLY A 11 2.14 -4.42 15.63
C GLY A 11 2.03 -4.42 14.11
N PHE A 12 1.55 -5.53 13.53
CA PHE A 12 1.31 -5.63 12.10
C PHE A 12 0.30 -4.57 11.60
N LEU A 13 -0.84 -4.44 12.28
CA LEU A 13 -1.89 -3.49 11.90
C LEU A 13 -1.39 -2.05 11.93
N LEU A 14 -0.68 -1.66 13.00
CA LEU A 14 -0.13 -0.31 13.16
C LEU A 14 0.92 -0.02 12.09
N THR A 15 1.86 -0.94 11.86
CA THR A 15 2.89 -0.79 10.82
C THR A 15 2.26 -0.69 9.42
N ALA A 16 1.23 -1.48 9.12
CA ALA A 16 0.53 -1.40 7.84
C ALA A 16 -0.15 -0.03 7.64
N ILE A 17 -0.85 0.49 8.65
CA ILE A 17 -1.49 1.81 8.60
C ILE A 17 -0.43 2.91 8.41
N ILE A 18 0.66 2.87 9.18
CA ILE A 18 1.75 3.84 9.06
C ILE A 18 2.39 3.77 7.67
N GLY A 19 2.61 2.58 7.11
CA GLY A 19 3.15 2.40 5.77
C GLY A 19 2.27 3.00 4.68
N LEU A 20 0.95 2.80 4.77
CA LEU A 20 -0.01 3.41 3.85
C LEU A 20 -0.02 4.93 3.94
N LEU A 21 0.00 5.47 5.16
CA LEU A 21 0.08 6.92 5.40
C LEU A 21 1.40 7.50 4.88
N ALA A 22 2.53 6.84 5.12
CA ALA A 22 3.83 7.26 4.62
C ALA A 22 3.86 7.32 3.08
N SER A 23 3.31 6.30 2.41
CA SER A 23 3.16 6.29 0.95
C SER A 23 2.28 7.44 0.44
N TRP A 24 1.19 7.75 1.14
CA TRP A 24 0.36 8.91 0.79
C TRP A 24 1.14 10.23 0.97
N ILE A 25 1.84 10.39 2.09
CA ILE A 25 2.63 11.61 2.39
C ILE A 25 3.67 11.82 1.30
N ASP A 26 4.44 10.80 0.96
CA ASP A 26 5.45 10.86 -0.11
C ASP A 26 4.82 11.39 -1.41
N ARG A 27 3.75 10.74 -1.89
CA ARG A 27 3.05 11.16 -3.12
C ARG A 27 2.47 12.57 -3.03
N LYS A 28 2.00 12.99 -1.85
CA LYS A 28 1.46 14.33 -1.63
C LYS A 28 2.55 15.40 -1.68
N VAL A 29 3.70 15.11 -1.08
CA VAL A 29 4.88 15.99 -1.09
C VAL A 29 5.47 16.07 -2.50
N THR A 30 5.66 14.94 -3.18
CA THR A 30 6.14 14.91 -4.57
C THR A 30 5.22 15.74 -5.48
N ALA A 31 3.90 15.61 -5.33
CA ALA A 31 2.95 16.39 -6.09
C ALA A 31 3.07 17.89 -5.83
N LYS A 32 3.27 18.30 -4.57
CA LYS A 32 3.45 19.70 -4.21
C LYS A 32 4.76 20.28 -4.78
N VAL A 33 5.86 19.53 -4.73
CA VAL A 33 7.15 19.93 -5.34
C VAL A 33 7.00 20.10 -6.86
N GLN A 34 6.19 19.25 -7.49
CA GLN A 34 5.92 19.31 -8.93
C GLN A 34 4.80 20.28 -9.33
N TYR A 35 4.32 21.13 -8.41
CA TYR A 35 3.20 22.06 -8.66
C TYR A 35 1.93 21.39 -9.24
N ARG A 36 1.64 20.15 -8.82
CA ARG A 36 0.43 19.42 -9.20
C ARG A 36 -0.44 19.12 -7.98
N VAL A 37 -1.73 18.93 -8.21
CA VAL A 37 -2.65 18.49 -7.16
C VAL A 37 -2.36 17.03 -6.82
N GLY A 38 -1.91 16.79 -5.59
CA GLY A 38 -1.59 15.46 -5.10
C GLY A 38 -2.82 14.64 -4.70
N PRO A 39 -2.68 13.31 -4.58
CA PRO A 39 -3.80 12.37 -4.42
C PRO A 39 -4.57 12.53 -3.10
N PRO A 40 -5.82 11.99 -3.02
CA PRO A 40 -6.59 11.93 -1.78
C PRO A 40 -5.98 10.94 -0.77
N LEU A 41 -6.30 11.08 0.52
CA LEU A 41 -5.69 10.31 1.63
C LEU A 41 -5.81 8.79 1.45
N LEU A 42 -6.98 8.32 1.02
CA LEU A 42 -7.27 6.90 0.85
C LEU A 42 -6.70 6.30 -0.45
N GLN A 43 -5.99 7.09 -1.27
CA GLN A 43 -5.51 6.62 -2.57
C GLN A 43 -4.63 5.37 -2.48
N PRO A 44 -3.65 5.25 -1.58
CA PRO A 44 -2.81 4.04 -1.52
C PRO A 44 -3.62 2.77 -1.20
N LEU A 45 -4.66 2.88 -0.38
CA LEU A 45 -5.54 1.76 -0.08
C LEU A 45 -6.36 1.34 -1.30
N ILE A 46 -6.92 2.32 -2.02
CA ILE A 46 -7.69 2.08 -3.25
C ILE A 46 -6.80 1.43 -4.31
N ASP A 47 -5.54 1.87 -4.44
CA ASP A 47 -4.58 1.32 -5.39
C ASP A 47 -4.30 -0.17 -5.10
N ILE A 48 -4.18 -0.57 -3.83
CA ILE A 48 -4.03 -1.98 -3.43
C ILE A 48 -5.25 -2.80 -3.85
N VAL A 49 -6.46 -2.36 -3.46
CA VAL A 49 -7.70 -3.08 -3.79
C VAL A 49 -7.86 -3.21 -5.30
N LYS A 50 -7.57 -2.14 -6.04
CA LYS A 50 -7.63 -2.12 -7.50
C LYS A 50 -6.68 -3.15 -8.13
N LEU A 51 -5.45 -3.29 -7.62
CA LEU A 51 -4.47 -4.23 -8.15
C LEU A 51 -4.79 -5.68 -7.79
N LEU A 52 -5.33 -5.93 -6.59
CA LEU A 52 -5.79 -7.27 -6.19
C LEU A 52 -6.93 -7.78 -7.07
N GLY A 53 -7.74 -6.88 -7.63
CA GLY A 53 -8.81 -7.22 -8.57
C GLY A 53 -8.36 -7.40 -10.03
N LYS A 54 -7.07 -7.21 -10.36
CA LYS A 54 -6.57 -7.35 -11.73
C LYS A 54 -6.05 -8.75 -12.01
N GLU A 55 -6.24 -9.21 -13.25
CA GLU A 55 -5.62 -10.43 -13.75
C GLU A 55 -4.11 -10.29 -13.86
N THR A 56 -3.40 -11.35 -13.49
CA THR A 56 -1.94 -11.41 -13.66
C THR A 56 -1.61 -11.87 -15.08
N LEU A 57 -1.05 -10.97 -15.86
CA LEU A 57 -0.62 -11.26 -17.24
C LEU A 57 0.76 -11.93 -17.21
N ILE A 58 0.84 -13.16 -17.71
CA ILE A 58 2.09 -13.95 -17.76
C ILE A 58 2.51 -14.10 -19.23
N PRO A 59 3.67 -13.54 -19.63
CA PRO A 59 4.15 -13.64 -21.01
C PRO A 59 4.45 -15.09 -21.44
N ALA A 60 4.31 -15.36 -22.74
CA ALA A 60 4.66 -16.66 -23.30
C ALA A 60 6.15 -16.97 -23.07
N GLY A 61 6.43 -18.18 -22.55
CA GLY A 61 7.79 -18.64 -22.21
C GLY A 61 8.29 -18.24 -20.82
N SER A 62 7.47 -17.55 -20.01
CA SER A 62 7.80 -17.20 -18.62
C SER A 62 7.41 -18.31 -17.65
N SER A 63 8.27 -18.58 -16.66
CA SER A 63 7.92 -19.41 -15.50
C SER A 63 6.81 -18.74 -14.70
N LYS A 64 5.78 -19.52 -14.33
CA LYS A 64 4.69 -19.09 -13.44
C LYS A 64 5.12 -18.92 -11.98
N ILE A 65 6.37 -19.27 -11.68
CA ILE A 65 7.01 -19.37 -10.36
C ILE A 65 8.15 -18.37 -10.31
#